data_AF-A0A2E5W442-F1
#
_entry.id   AF-A0A2E5W442-F1
#
_cell.length_a   1.000
_cell.length_b   1.000
_cell.length_c   1.000
_cell.angle_alpha   90.00
_cell.angle_beta   90.00
_cell.angle_gamma   90.00
#
_symmetry.space_group_name_H-M   'P 1'
#
loop_
_entity.id
_entity.type
_entity.pdbx_description
1 polymer ?
#
loop_
_entity_poly.entity_id
_entity_poly.type
_entity_poly.pdbx_seq_one_letter_code
_entity_poly.pdbx_strand_id
1 'polypeptide(L)'
;MNPVITFEQFNYIYCHSHRNLVGKILRKLSDLIIYLFNGNFFEVQLVHLLKKMLNKMEKSDSRVKYFYYLLCIKRFNANYIKHLADNKMYKAVEEKERWARFISNYSESKYEIKSAQDYLYLLGKYGLADEVGNSNSFKINQQKTNKSENSFYIYGPNSDNEPNRKYEDSTIVLFKDINFDTSHFKDSMMLLNWVYYDTKIKRDQEKRKMLLNKYGKIFVSSMYPIDDSDFPLSIMPNSSTLGGASGLGRALFNIIKVYGRCRCIIDGFDFYLKEETFANYYPTLTRKDNQINEKKVLIGIAQHDAVYNFLFVKEMLNHINVFESSEFLEYANMPIDQYIKKLMNRRNFRPLYY
;
A
#
# COMPACT_ATOMS: atom_id res chain seq x y z
N MET A 1 6.98 -18.31 18.97
CA MET A 1 7.61 -17.79 17.74
C MET A 1 6.54 -17.16 16.89
N ASN A 2 6.57 -15.84 16.68
CA ASN A 2 5.62 -15.19 15.78
C ASN A 2 6.01 -15.53 14.34
N PRO A 3 5.11 -16.08 13.50
CA PRO A 3 5.42 -16.25 12.09
C PRO A 3 5.69 -14.85 11.52
N VAL A 4 6.88 -14.67 10.95
CA VAL A 4 7.12 -13.60 10.00
C VAL A 4 6.03 -13.76 8.96
N ILE A 5 5.16 -12.77 8.81
CA ILE A 5 4.13 -12.75 7.76
C ILE A 5 4.91 -12.80 6.45
N THR A 6 5.06 -13.99 5.88
CA THR A 6 5.75 -14.21 4.62
C THR A 6 4.88 -13.64 3.51
N PHE A 7 5.54 -13.20 2.44
CA PHE A 7 4.96 -12.74 1.17
C PHE A 7 3.95 -13.72 0.51
N GLU A 8 3.61 -14.84 1.15
CA GLU A 8 2.71 -15.87 0.62
C GLU A 8 1.28 -15.37 0.39
N GLN A 9 0.83 -14.35 1.14
CA GLN A 9 -0.55 -13.85 1.04
C GLN A 9 -0.78 -13.08 -0.28
N PHE A 10 0.17 -12.30 -0.78
CA PHE A 10 0.02 -11.51 -2.01
C PHE A 10 -0.04 -12.35 -3.32
N ASN A 11 0.17 -13.67 -3.24
CA ASN A 11 0.21 -14.55 -4.42
C ASN A 11 -1.17 -14.96 -4.96
N TYR A 12 -2.25 -14.30 -4.53
CA TYR A 12 -3.63 -14.71 -4.86
C TYR A 12 -4.12 -14.26 -6.24
N ILE A 13 -3.31 -13.51 -7.00
CA ILE A 13 -3.77 -12.78 -8.18
C ILE A 13 -3.11 -13.26 -9.48
N TYR A 14 -2.94 -14.58 -9.63
CA TYR A 14 -2.68 -15.17 -10.94
C TYR A 14 -3.50 -16.48 -11.11
N CYS A 15 -3.46 -17.02 -12.31
CA CYS A 15 -4.31 -18.04 -12.94
C CYS A 15 -4.89 -19.20 -12.07
N HIS A 16 -6.02 -19.78 -12.52
CA HIS A 16 -6.70 -20.96 -11.96
C HIS A 16 -5.77 -22.17 -11.69
N SER A 17 -4.60 -22.21 -12.32
CA SER A 17 -3.51 -23.16 -12.08
C SER A 17 -2.87 -23.09 -10.68
N HIS A 18 -3.21 -22.09 -9.85
CA HIS A 18 -2.63 -21.84 -8.53
C HIS A 18 -2.97 -22.80 -7.42
N ARG A 19 -4.14 -23.42 -7.51
CA ARG A 19 -4.66 -24.26 -6.42
C ARG A 19 -4.06 -25.66 -6.47
N ASN A 20 -3.54 -26.08 -7.62
CA ASN A 20 -2.94 -27.39 -7.77
C ASN A 20 -1.49 -27.43 -7.22
N LEU A 21 -1.02 -28.66 -6.98
CA LEU A 21 0.30 -28.93 -6.43
C LEU A 21 1.43 -28.34 -7.29
N VAL A 22 1.30 -28.42 -8.62
CA VAL A 22 2.31 -27.92 -9.58
C VAL A 22 2.53 -26.42 -9.41
N GLY A 23 1.47 -25.62 -9.32
CA GLY A 23 1.57 -24.18 -9.12
C GLY A 23 2.28 -23.80 -7.80
N LYS A 24 2.08 -24.60 -6.74
CA LYS A 24 2.80 -24.44 -5.46
C LYS A 24 4.28 -24.78 -5.58
N ILE A 25 4.61 -25.86 -6.31
CA ILE A 25 6.00 -26.26 -6.57
C ILE A 25 6.74 -25.18 -7.37
N LEU A 26 6.14 -24.68 -8.45
CA LEU A 26 6.75 -23.64 -9.29
C LEU A 26 7.05 -22.35 -8.51
N ARG A 27 6.19 -21.97 -7.56
CA ARG A 27 6.45 -20.84 -6.65
C ARG A 27 7.67 -21.08 -5.77
N LYS A 28 7.69 -22.19 -5.02
CA LYS A 28 8.84 -22.53 -4.17
C LYS A 28 10.13 -22.64 -4.96
N LEU A 29 10.07 -23.21 -6.17
CA LEU A 29 11.22 -23.30 -7.06
C LEU A 29 11.67 -21.92 -7.53
N SER A 30 10.75 -21.01 -7.89
CA SER A 30 11.11 -19.64 -8.26
C SER A 30 11.75 -18.87 -7.10
N ASP A 31 11.23 -19.05 -5.88
CA ASP A 31 11.81 -18.46 -4.67
C ASP A 31 13.24 -18.99 -4.43
N LEU A 32 13.44 -20.30 -4.56
CA LEU A 32 14.75 -20.94 -4.41
C LEU A 32 15.75 -20.46 -5.46
N ILE A 33 15.34 -20.37 -6.73
CA ILE A 33 16.20 -19.91 -7.83
C ILE A 33 16.66 -18.48 -7.58
N ILE A 34 15.74 -17.58 -7.24
CA ILE A 34 16.11 -16.19 -6.95
C ILE A 34 16.96 -16.12 -5.69
N TYR A 35 16.63 -16.86 -4.63
CA TYR A 35 17.45 -16.89 -3.42
C TYR A 35 18.90 -17.32 -3.69
N LEU A 36 19.11 -18.36 -4.50
CA LEU A 36 20.45 -18.90 -4.79
C LEU A 36 21.22 -18.15 -5.88
N PHE A 37 20.51 -17.59 -6.87
CA PHE A 37 21.13 -17.15 -8.12
C PHE A 37 20.78 -15.72 -8.54
N ASN A 38 20.12 -14.92 -7.70
CA ASN A 38 19.75 -13.55 -8.06
C ASN A 38 20.95 -12.73 -8.56
N GLY A 39 20.85 -12.23 -9.79
CA GLY A 39 21.89 -11.44 -10.47
C GLY A 39 23.05 -12.27 -11.03
N ASN A 40 23.04 -13.60 -10.91
CA ASN A 40 24.07 -14.48 -11.47
C ASN A 40 23.76 -14.83 -12.94
N PHE A 41 24.80 -15.19 -13.69
CA PHE A 41 24.73 -15.66 -15.07
C PHE A 41 23.69 -16.78 -15.26
N PHE A 42 23.61 -17.74 -14.34
CA PHE A 42 22.65 -18.85 -14.42
C PHE A 42 21.19 -18.38 -14.43
N GLU A 43 20.82 -17.46 -13.55
CA GLU A 43 19.46 -16.92 -13.48
C GLU A 43 19.11 -16.17 -14.77
N VAL A 44 20.04 -15.34 -15.28
CA VAL A 44 19.86 -14.61 -16.54
C VAL A 44 19.67 -15.57 -17.73
N GLN A 45 20.49 -16.62 -17.81
CA GLN A 45 20.37 -17.64 -18.87
C GLN A 45 19.05 -18.40 -18.78
N LEU A 46 18.60 -18.74 -17.56
CA LEU A 46 17.31 -19.42 -17.37
C LEU A 46 16.13 -18.55 -17.82
N VAL A 47 16.10 -17.28 -17.41
CA VAL A 47 15.06 -16.33 -17.84
C VAL A 47 15.06 -16.17 -19.37
N HIS A 48 16.24 -16.08 -19.99
CA HIS A 48 16.38 -16.00 -21.45
C HIS A 48 15.89 -17.26 -22.17
N LEU A 49 16.24 -18.43 -21.65
CA LEU A 49 15.77 -19.72 -22.17
C LEU A 49 14.25 -19.82 -22.12
N LEU A 50 13.65 -19.47 -20.97
CA LEU A 50 12.19 -19.48 -20.80
C LEU A 50 11.53 -18.49 -21.77
N LYS A 51 12.06 -17.28 -21.93
CA LYS A 51 11.56 -16.31 -22.91
C LYS A 51 11.63 -16.83 -24.34
N LYS A 52 12.73 -17.48 -24.72
CA LYS A 52 12.87 -18.13 -26.04
C LYS A 52 11.83 -19.24 -26.24
N MET A 53 11.58 -20.06 -25.22
CA MET A 53 10.55 -21.10 -25.28
C MET A 53 9.16 -20.49 -25.48
N LEU A 54 8.85 -19.40 -24.78
CA LEU A 54 7.57 -18.68 -24.93
C LEU A 54 7.37 -18.14 -26.34
N ASN A 55 8.41 -17.59 -26.96
CA ASN A 55 8.31 -17.04 -28.32
C ASN A 55 8.21 -18.12 -29.41
N LYS A 56 8.72 -19.34 -29.17
CA LYS A 56 8.72 -20.43 -30.16
C LYS A 56 7.44 -21.28 -30.14
N MET A 57 6.69 -21.28 -29.04
CA MET A 57 5.50 -22.10 -28.90
C MET A 57 4.25 -21.30 -29.30
N GLU A 58 3.67 -21.59 -30.47
CA GLU A 58 2.39 -20.99 -30.94
C GLU A 58 1.27 -21.08 -29.90
N LYS A 59 1.26 -22.17 -29.12
CA LYS A 59 0.46 -22.35 -27.91
C LYS A 59 1.39 -22.66 -26.73
N SER A 60 2.11 -21.66 -26.25
CA SER A 60 2.96 -21.79 -25.07
C SER A 60 2.22 -22.47 -23.91
N ASP A 61 2.81 -23.52 -23.34
CA ASP A 61 2.30 -24.17 -22.13
C ASP A 61 2.09 -23.11 -21.03
N SER A 62 0.87 -23.06 -20.48
CA SER A 62 0.49 -22.12 -19.44
C SER A 62 1.38 -22.22 -18.19
N ARG A 63 2.00 -23.39 -17.96
CA ARG A 63 2.98 -23.60 -16.89
C ARG A 63 4.30 -22.89 -17.15
N VAL A 64 4.79 -22.92 -18.39
CA VAL A 64 6.03 -22.22 -18.78
C VAL A 64 5.82 -20.71 -18.71
N LYS A 65 4.67 -20.21 -19.21
CA LYS A 65 4.24 -18.81 -19.06
C LYS A 65 4.23 -18.39 -17.59
N TYR A 66 3.56 -19.19 -16.77
CA TYR A 66 3.43 -18.89 -15.34
C TYR A 66 4.78 -18.91 -14.62
N PHE A 67 5.65 -19.88 -14.91
CA PHE A 67 6.96 -19.96 -14.28
C PHE A 67 7.87 -18.81 -14.68
N TYR A 68 7.88 -18.44 -15.96
CA TYR A 68 8.56 -17.23 -16.45
C TYR A 68 8.06 -15.99 -15.74
N TYR A 69 6.73 -15.83 -15.64
CA TYR A 69 6.11 -14.71 -14.92
C TYR A 69 6.60 -14.64 -13.47
N LEU A 70 6.52 -15.74 -12.72
CA LEU A 70 6.97 -15.80 -11.34
C LEU A 70 8.44 -15.40 -11.17
N LEU A 71 9.33 -15.98 -11.97
CA LEU A 71 10.77 -15.66 -11.90
C LEU A 71 11.03 -14.18 -12.14
N CYS A 72 10.40 -13.59 -13.16
CA CYS A 72 10.54 -12.16 -13.46
C CYS A 72 10.04 -11.27 -12.32
N ILE A 73 8.84 -11.53 -11.78
CA ILE A 73 8.28 -10.75 -10.64
C ILE A 73 9.22 -10.80 -9.43
N LYS A 74 9.76 -11.99 -9.13
CA LYS A 74 10.67 -12.19 -7.99
C LYS A 74 12.02 -11.49 -8.19
N ARG A 75 12.56 -11.53 -9.42
CA ARG A 75 13.75 -10.78 -9.81
C ARG A 75 13.55 -9.27 -9.66
N PHE A 76 12.43 -8.72 -10.17
CA PHE A 76 12.10 -7.29 -10.01
C PHE A 76 12.05 -6.90 -8.53
N ASN A 77 11.38 -7.70 -7.69
CA ASN A 77 11.31 -7.43 -6.26
C ASN A 77 12.71 -7.47 -5.60
N ALA A 78 13.54 -8.45 -5.93
CA ALA A 78 14.89 -8.55 -5.38
C ALA A 78 15.78 -7.36 -5.78
N ASN A 79 15.70 -6.92 -7.04
CA ASN A 79 16.41 -5.74 -7.53
C ASN A 79 15.91 -4.45 -6.86
N TYR A 80 14.60 -4.29 -6.72
CA TYR A 80 14.00 -3.15 -6.01
C TYR A 80 14.51 -3.05 -4.57
N ILE A 81 14.47 -4.16 -3.82
CA ILE A 81 14.98 -4.20 -2.45
C ILE A 81 16.48 -3.90 -2.39
N LYS A 82 17.27 -4.43 -3.34
CA LYS A 82 18.70 -4.12 -3.45
C LYS A 82 18.94 -2.63 -3.70
N HIS A 83 18.19 -2.01 -4.62
CA HIS A 83 18.31 -0.58 -4.89
C HIS A 83 17.93 0.30 -3.70
N LEU A 84 16.90 -0.08 -2.93
CA LEU A 84 16.60 0.58 -1.66
C LEU A 84 17.76 0.46 -0.67
N ALA A 85 18.28 -0.76 -0.45
CA ALA A 85 19.37 -1.00 0.49
C ALA A 85 20.68 -0.27 0.10
N ASP A 86 20.94 -0.14 -1.19
CA ASP A 86 22.06 0.63 -1.76
C ASP A 86 21.86 2.16 -1.64
N ASN A 87 20.74 2.62 -1.09
CA ASN A 87 20.35 4.02 -1.04
C ASN A 87 20.29 4.63 -2.47
N LYS A 88 19.62 3.95 -3.40
CA LYS A 88 19.43 4.37 -4.81
C LYS A 88 17.93 4.41 -5.14
N MET A 89 17.18 5.32 -4.52
CA MET A 89 15.71 5.36 -4.65
C MET A 89 15.23 5.57 -6.09
N TYR A 90 15.88 6.43 -6.90
CA TYR A 90 15.49 6.58 -8.32
C TYR A 90 15.62 5.26 -9.10
N LYS A 91 16.69 4.49 -8.87
CA LYS A 91 16.82 3.15 -9.48
C LYS A 91 15.78 2.16 -8.97
N ALA A 92 15.36 2.30 -7.70
CA ALA A 92 14.27 1.50 -7.16
C ALA A 92 12.93 1.84 -7.84
N VAL A 93 12.67 3.13 -8.11
CA VAL A 93 11.50 3.60 -8.88
C VAL A 93 11.55 3.09 -10.32
N GLU A 94 12.70 3.21 -11.01
CA GLU A 94 12.89 2.67 -12.37
C GLU A 94 12.62 1.16 -12.43
N GLU A 95 13.07 0.40 -11.41
CA GLU A 95 12.82 -1.04 -11.36
C GLU A 95 11.33 -1.37 -11.14
N LYS A 96 10.61 -0.57 -10.32
CA LYS A 96 9.16 -0.68 -10.16
C LYS A 96 8.40 -0.30 -11.42
N GLU A 97 8.86 0.70 -12.17
CA GLU A 97 8.29 1.05 -13.47
C GLU A 97 8.43 -0.12 -14.46
N ARG A 98 9.63 -0.70 -14.59
CA ARG A 98 9.86 -1.89 -15.43
C ARG A 98 8.99 -3.07 -15.01
N TRP A 99 8.88 -3.29 -13.70
CA TRP A 99 8.02 -4.32 -13.14
C TRP A 99 6.55 -4.08 -13.50
N ALA A 100 6.05 -2.84 -13.38
CA ALA A 100 4.68 -2.51 -13.75
C ALA A 100 4.42 -2.72 -15.25
N ARG A 101 5.34 -2.29 -16.13
CA ARG A 101 5.25 -2.57 -17.58
C ARG A 101 5.24 -4.06 -17.88
N PHE A 102 6.05 -4.85 -17.17
CA PHE A 102 6.04 -6.31 -17.29
C PHE A 102 4.67 -6.89 -16.91
N ILE A 103 4.08 -6.47 -15.79
CA ILE A 103 2.75 -6.93 -15.38
C ILE A 103 1.70 -6.55 -16.44
N SER A 104 1.71 -5.33 -16.95
CA SER A 104 0.74 -4.90 -17.97
C SER A 104 0.80 -5.74 -19.25
N ASN A 105 1.99 -6.22 -19.63
CA ASN A 105 2.20 -6.96 -20.87
C ASN A 105 2.05 -8.47 -20.73
N TYR A 106 2.38 -9.03 -19.56
CA TYR A 106 2.49 -10.47 -19.36
C TYR A 106 1.48 -11.05 -18.38
N SER A 107 0.74 -10.22 -17.62
CA SER A 107 -0.21 -10.74 -16.66
C SER A 107 -1.52 -11.21 -17.30
N GLU A 108 -2.04 -12.35 -16.85
CA GLU A 108 -3.38 -12.82 -17.22
C GLU A 108 -4.48 -12.21 -16.32
N SER A 109 -4.11 -11.58 -15.21
CA SER A 109 -5.06 -10.94 -14.31
C SER A 109 -5.38 -9.52 -14.76
N LYS A 110 -6.64 -9.29 -15.16
CA LYS A 110 -7.16 -7.93 -15.45
C LYS A 110 -6.97 -6.98 -14.27
N TYR A 111 -7.05 -7.49 -13.04
CA TYR A 111 -6.86 -6.69 -11.83
C TYR A 111 -5.40 -6.26 -11.65
N GLU A 112 -4.44 -7.16 -11.85
CA GLU A 112 -3.00 -6.81 -11.81
C GLU A 112 -2.63 -5.86 -12.94
N ILE A 113 -3.10 -6.13 -14.16
CA ILE A 113 -2.90 -5.22 -15.31
C ILE A 113 -3.40 -3.82 -14.95
N LYS A 114 -4.60 -3.73 -14.36
CA LYS A 114 -5.19 -2.46 -13.95
C LYS A 114 -4.37 -1.77 -12.87
N SER A 115 -3.94 -2.48 -11.83
CA SER A 115 -3.09 -1.93 -10.78
C SER A 115 -1.76 -1.42 -11.33
N ALA A 116 -1.14 -2.14 -12.26
CA ALA A 116 0.08 -1.72 -12.93
C ALA A 116 -0.12 -0.47 -13.80
N GLN A 117 -1.24 -0.38 -14.53
CA GLN A 117 -1.60 0.82 -15.29
C GLN A 117 -1.81 2.03 -14.39
N ASP A 118 -2.52 1.86 -13.27
CA ASP A 118 -2.74 2.93 -12.29
C ASP A 118 -1.40 3.39 -11.66
N TYR A 119 -0.46 2.46 -11.43
CA TYR A 119 0.90 2.74 -10.98
C TYR A 119 1.69 3.56 -12.02
N LEU A 120 1.72 3.11 -13.28
CA LEU A 120 2.41 3.80 -14.37
C LEU A 120 1.82 5.18 -14.67
N TYR A 121 0.50 5.34 -14.57
CA TYR A 121 -0.15 6.65 -14.69
C TYR A 121 0.38 7.63 -13.65
N LEU A 122 0.48 7.22 -12.38
CA LEU A 122 1.00 8.10 -11.32
C LEU A 122 2.46 8.45 -11.57
N LEU A 123 3.32 7.49 -11.91
CA LEU A 123 4.72 7.81 -12.22
C LEU A 123 4.84 8.81 -13.38
N GLY A 124 4.14 8.56 -14.49
CA GLY A 124 4.19 9.44 -15.66
C GLY A 124 3.61 10.83 -15.39
N LYS A 125 2.48 10.92 -14.67
CA LYS A 125 1.86 12.20 -14.29
C LYS A 125 2.79 13.10 -13.48
N TYR A 126 3.62 12.50 -12.63
CA TYR A 126 4.55 13.22 -11.76
C TYR A 126 6.01 13.19 -12.27
N GLY A 127 6.23 12.90 -13.56
CA GLY A 127 7.52 13.06 -14.22
C GLY A 127 8.59 12.02 -13.85
N LEU A 128 8.19 10.86 -13.33
CA LEU A 128 9.09 9.76 -12.98
C LEU A 128 9.12 8.63 -14.01
N ALA A 129 8.33 8.72 -15.07
CA ALA A 129 8.34 7.80 -16.19
C ALA A 129 8.07 8.57 -17.50
N ASP A 130 8.68 8.14 -18.60
CA ASP A 130 8.62 8.83 -19.91
C ASP A 130 7.21 8.82 -20.53
N GLU A 131 6.39 7.84 -20.18
CA GLU A 131 5.03 7.71 -20.70
C GLU A 131 4.01 7.95 -19.59
N VAL A 132 3.10 8.90 -19.83
CA VAL A 132 1.88 9.01 -19.02
C VAL A 132 1.02 7.79 -19.34
N GLY A 133 0.95 6.84 -18.40
CA GLY A 133 0.02 5.72 -18.49
C GLY A 133 -1.40 6.23 -18.82
N ASN A 134 -2.19 5.44 -19.56
CA ASN A 134 -3.50 5.85 -20.07
C ASN A 134 -4.34 6.53 -18.97
N SER A 135 -4.59 7.85 -19.10
CA SER A 135 -5.30 8.66 -18.09
C SER A 135 -6.71 8.19 -17.78
N ASN A 136 -7.32 7.40 -18.68
CA ASN A 136 -8.59 6.74 -18.41
C ASN A 136 -8.49 5.62 -17.35
N SER A 137 -7.28 5.20 -16.97
CA SER A 137 -7.11 4.14 -15.99
C SER A 137 -7.49 4.64 -14.59
N PHE A 138 -7.06 5.83 -14.21
CA PHE A 138 -7.25 6.35 -12.86
C PHE A 138 -8.58 7.13 -12.70
N LYS A 139 -9.71 6.48 -13.01
CA LYS A 139 -11.04 7.08 -12.84
C LYS A 139 -11.63 6.79 -11.46
N ILE A 140 -11.70 7.82 -10.64
CA ILE A 140 -12.51 7.80 -9.43
C ILE A 140 -13.97 8.07 -9.82
N ASN A 141 -14.69 7.02 -10.23
CA ASN A 141 -16.16 7.10 -10.31
C ASN A 141 -16.70 7.40 -8.92
N GLN A 142 -17.13 8.64 -8.70
CA GLN A 142 -17.75 9.09 -7.46
C GLN A 142 -19.23 8.66 -7.47
N GLN A 143 -19.76 8.25 -6.33
CA GLN A 143 -21.21 8.20 -6.19
C GLN A 143 -21.75 9.63 -6.34
N LYS A 144 -22.70 9.86 -7.24
CA LYS A 144 -23.38 11.15 -7.43
C LYS A 144 -24.10 11.51 -6.13
N THR A 145 -23.40 12.19 -5.22
CA THR A 145 -23.95 12.69 -3.97
C THR A 145 -23.66 14.19 -3.93
N ASN A 146 -24.71 15.01 -3.76
CA ASN A 146 -24.63 16.47 -3.76
C ASN A 146 -24.03 17.05 -2.45
N LYS A 147 -23.09 16.37 -1.79
CA LYS A 147 -22.75 16.68 -0.39
C LYS A 147 -21.35 17.26 -0.20
N SER A 148 -21.12 18.44 -0.79
CA SER A 148 -19.96 19.29 -0.45
C SER A 148 -19.89 19.69 1.04
N GLU A 149 -20.97 19.46 1.78
CA GLU A 149 -21.13 19.73 3.21
C GLU A 149 -20.46 18.69 4.13
N ASN A 150 -20.07 17.51 3.64
CA ASN A 150 -19.41 16.52 4.50
C ASN A 150 -18.01 17.01 4.88
N SER A 151 -17.74 17.05 6.19
CA SER A 151 -16.44 17.38 6.76
C SER A 151 -15.86 16.18 7.50
N PHE A 152 -14.60 15.87 7.20
CA PHE A 152 -13.86 14.76 7.81
C PHE A 152 -12.58 15.28 8.48
N TYR A 153 -12.31 14.81 9.69
CA TYR A 153 -11.06 15.05 10.38
C TYR A 153 -10.25 13.76 10.43
N ILE A 154 -9.25 13.63 9.55
CA ILE A 154 -8.40 12.45 9.44
C ILE A 154 -7.23 12.58 10.41
N TYR A 155 -7.29 11.81 11.49
CA TYR A 155 -6.32 11.89 12.58
C TYR A 155 -5.27 10.78 12.46
N GLY A 156 -4.03 11.21 12.22
CA GLY A 156 -2.91 10.35 11.87
C GLY A 156 -2.13 9.78 13.06
N PRO A 157 -1.16 8.91 12.77
CA PRO A 157 -0.37 8.24 13.79
C PRO A 157 0.77 9.10 14.37
N ASN A 158 1.09 10.24 13.75
CA ASN A 158 2.16 11.16 14.15
C ASN A 158 1.64 12.51 14.61
N SER A 159 0.39 12.58 15.07
CA SER A 159 -0.13 13.80 15.69
C SER A 159 0.57 13.98 17.05
N ASP A 160 0.90 15.21 17.42
CA ASP A 160 1.61 15.47 18.67
C ASP A 160 0.64 15.63 19.86
N ASN A 161 -0.62 15.96 19.58
CA ASN A 161 -1.65 16.28 20.57
C ASN A 161 -2.93 15.49 20.31
N GLU A 162 -3.80 15.41 21.31
CA GLU A 162 -5.14 14.84 21.18
C GLU A 162 -5.93 15.44 20.00
N PRO A 163 -6.91 14.71 19.44
CA PRO A 163 -7.79 15.25 18.40
C PRO A 163 -8.38 16.62 18.81
N ASN A 164 -8.20 17.63 17.97
CA ASN A 164 -8.57 19.00 18.31
C ASN A 164 -10.10 19.17 18.31
N ARG A 165 -10.65 19.60 19.46
CA ARG A 165 -12.10 19.80 19.66
C ARG A 165 -12.71 20.85 18.74
N LYS A 166 -11.93 21.79 18.20
CA LYS A 166 -12.46 22.79 17.24
C LYS A 166 -13.05 22.18 15.96
N TYR A 167 -12.78 20.90 15.72
CA TYR A 167 -13.32 20.15 14.58
C TYR A 167 -14.47 19.21 14.97
N GLU A 168 -15.15 19.43 16.10
CA GLU A 168 -16.24 18.59 16.60
C GLU A 168 -17.39 18.40 15.59
N ASP A 169 -17.66 19.38 14.73
CA ASP A 169 -18.66 19.27 13.66
C ASP A 169 -18.29 18.29 12.52
N SER A 170 -17.08 17.72 12.55
CA SER A 170 -16.57 16.79 11.54
C SER A 170 -16.69 15.32 11.98
N THR A 171 -16.79 14.41 11.00
CA THR A 171 -16.59 12.99 11.27
C THR A 171 -15.09 12.71 11.48
N ILE A 172 -14.69 12.27 12.67
CA ILE A 172 -13.31 11.87 12.92
C ILE A 172 -13.00 10.53 12.25
N VAL A 173 -11.87 10.44 11.55
CA VAL A 173 -11.41 9.25 10.83
C VAL A 173 -10.13 8.73 11.46
N LEU A 174 -10.15 7.48 11.90
CA LEU A 174 -9.07 6.81 12.63
C LEU A 174 -8.67 5.51 11.96
N PHE A 175 -7.43 5.09 12.17
CA PHE A 175 -6.87 3.87 11.56
C PHE A 175 -6.76 2.70 12.54
N LYS A 176 -6.82 3.02 13.83
CA LYS A 176 -6.76 2.12 14.98
C LYS A 176 -7.45 2.79 16.16
N ASP A 177 -7.80 1.98 17.15
CA ASP A 177 -8.34 2.47 18.40
C ASP A 177 -7.29 3.25 19.20
N ILE A 178 -7.63 4.49 19.57
CA ILE A 178 -6.79 5.39 20.37
C ILE A 178 -7.43 5.63 21.73
N ASN A 179 -6.63 5.89 22.76
CA ASN A 179 -7.12 6.11 24.13
C ASN A 179 -7.55 7.58 24.39
N PHE A 180 -8.00 8.26 23.35
CA PHE A 180 -8.58 9.60 23.47
C PHE A 180 -10.11 9.51 23.38
N ASP A 181 -10.79 10.42 24.06
CA ASP A 181 -12.22 10.57 23.95
C ASP A 181 -12.57 11.23 22.62
N THR A 182 -13.36 10.53 21.81
CA THR A 182 -13.81 11.00 20.49
C THR A 182 -15.33 11.19 20.43
N SER A 183 -16.02 11.13 21.57
CA SER A 183 -17.48 11.22 21.65
C SER A 183 -18.04 12.60 21.34
N HIS A 184 -17.22 13.64 21.45
CA HIS A 184 -17.61 15.02 21.13
C HIS A 184 -17.65 15.30 19.62
N PHE A 185 -17.05 14.45 18.78
CA PHE A 185 -17.17 14.61 17.33
C PHE A 185 -18.55 14.16 16.83
N LYS A 186 -19.05 14.83 15.79
CA LYS A 186 -20.35 14.59 15.15
C LYS A 186 -20.61 13.12 14.82
N ASP A 187 -19.58 12.44 14.34
CA ASP A 187 -19.58 11.00 14.03
C ASP A 187 -18.13 10.49 14.07
N SER A 188 -17.93 9.18 14.06
CA SER A 188 -16.61 8.57 14.02
C SER A 188 -16.54 7.40 13.04
N MET A 189 -15.44 7.32 12.32
CA MET A 189 -15.15 6.29 11.34
C MET A 189 -13.78 5.67 11.60
N MET A 190 -13.73 4.35 11.68
CA MET A 190 -12.48 3.61 11.84
C MET A 190 -12.20 2.74 10.60
N LEU A 191 -11.02 2.93 10.00
CA LEU A 191 -10.53 2.19 8.83
C LEU A 191 -9.36 1.30 9.23
N LEU A 192 -9.68 0.07 9.64
CA LEU A 192 -8.71 -0.90 10.14
C LEU A 192 -7.94 -1.56 9.00
N ASN A 193 -6.62 -1.68 9.13
CA ASN A 193 -5.86 -2.58 8.25
C ASN A 193 -6.16 -4.05 8.62
N TRP A 194 -6.33 -4.90 7.60
CA TRP A 194 -6.58 -6.34 7.76
C TRP A 194 -5.65 -7.03 8.76
N VAL A 195 -4.34 -6.75 8.72
CA VAL A 195 -3.36 -7.40 9.60
C VAL A 195 -3.66 -7.08 11.07
N TYR A 196 -4.02 -5.83 11.38
CA TYR A 196 -4.37 -5.45 12.74
C TYR A 196 -5.70 -6.07 13.16
N TYR A 197 -6.71 -6.04 12.29
CA TYR A 197 -8.00 -6.66 12.56
C TYR A 197 -7.85 -8.16 12.84
N ASP A 198 -7.16 -8.91 11.98
CA ASP A 198 -7.00 -10.36 12.11
C ASP A 198 -6.21 -10.74 13.38
N THR A 199 -5.17 -9.97 13.71
CA THR A 199 -4.28 -10.29 14.84
C THR A 199 -4.76 -9.78 16.20
N LYS A 200 -5.56 -8.71 16.25
CA LYS A 200 -5.93 -8.02 17.51
C LYS A 200 -7.42 -7.92 17.78
N ILE A 201 -8.29 -8.09 16.79
CA ILE A 201 -9.73 -7.81 16.93
C ILE A 201 -10.57 -9.04 16.62
N LYS A 202 -10.32 -9.73 15.50
CA LYS A 202 -11.19 -10.76 14.94
C LYS A 202 -11.64 -11.83 15.95
N ARG A 203 -10.73 -12.25 16.84
CA ARG A 203 -10.97 -13.31 17.83
C ARG A 203 -11.23 -12.80 19.25
N ASP A 204 -11.19 -11.49 19.46
CA ASP A 204 -11.38 -10.85 20.77
C ASP A 204 -12.78 -10.23 20.84
N GLN A 205 -13.73 -10.97 21.41
CA GLN A 205 -15.14 -10.57 21.45
C GLN A 205 -15.38 -9.32 22.29
N GLU A 206 -14.64 -9.14 23.38
CA GLU A 206 -14.77 -7.97 24.24
C GLU A 206 -14.21 -6.73 23.51
N LYS A 207 -13.07 -6.86 22.85
CA LYS A 207 -12.54 -5.77 22.02
C LYS A 207 -13.49 -5.43 20.88
N ARG A 208 -14.09 -6.42 20.21
CA ARG A 208 -15.08 -6.19 19.14
C ARG A 208 -16.26 -5.37 19.63
N LYS A 209 -16.93 -5.81 20.70
CA LYS A 209 -18.09 -5.11 21.29
C LYS A 209 -17.71 -3.68 21.68
N MET A 210 -16.56 -3.52 22.35
CA MET A 210 -16.05 -2.21 22.75
C MET A 210 -15.86 -1.28 21.55
N LEU A 211 -15.29 -1.77 20.44
CA LEU A 211 -15.12 -0.95 19.23
C LEU A 211 -16.47 -0.60 18.58
N LEU A 212 -17.38 -1.57 18.45
CA LEU A 212 -18.71 -1.37 17.86
C LEU A 212 -19.56 -0.38 18.67
N ASN A 213 -19.38 -0.33 20.00
CA ASN A 213 -20.04 0.65 20.85
C ASN A 213 -19.39 2.04 20.77
N LYS A 214 -18.07 2.11 20.52
CA LYS A 214 -17.30 3.36 20.52
C LYS A 214 -17.38 4.11 19.20
N TYR A 215 -17.41 3.41 18.07
CA TYR A 215 -17.26 4.01 16.75
C TYR A 215 -18.55 3.89 15.91
N GLY A 216 -18.96 4.99 15.28
CA GLY A 216 -20.19 5.03 14.48
C GLY A 216 -20.11 4.15 13.22
N LYS A 217 -18.93 4.12 12.57
CA LYS A 217 -18.65 3.24 11.42
C LYS A 217 -17.31 2.57 11.58
N ILE A 218 -17.25 1.28 11.27
CA ILE A 218 -15.99 0.52 11.24
C ILE A 218 -15.90 -0.21 9.92
N PHE A 219 -14.77 -0.07 9.25
CA PHE A 219 -14.46 -0.79 8.04
C PHE A 219 -13.10 -1.47 8.15
N VAL A 220 -12.96 -2.58 7.43
CA VAL A 220 -11.67 -3.28 7.30
C VAL A 220 -11.15 -3.14 5.87
N SER A 221 -9.94 -2.61 5.75
CA SER A 221 -9.17 -2.54 4.53
C SER A 221 -8.44 -3.85 4.29
N SER A 222 -9.00 -4.68 3.41
CA SER A 222 -8.48 -5.98 3.01
C SER A 222 -8.55 -6.17 1.50
N MET A 223 -7.60 -6.95 0.98
CA MET A 223 -7.61 -7.45 -0.39
C MET A 223 -8.41 -8.75 -0.53
N TYR A 224 -8.77 -9.35 0.61
CA TYR A 224 -9.51 -10.60 0.68
C TYR A 224 -10.94 -10.33 1.17
N PRO A 225 -11.91 -11.12 0.69
CA PRO A 225 -13.23 -11.15 1.29
C PRO A 225 -13.12 -11.41 2.79
N ILE A 226 -13.91 -10.67 3.56
CA ILE A 226 -14.09 -10.88 5.00
C ILE A 226 -15.54 -11.28 5.18
N ASP A 227 -15.75 -12.41 5.81
CA ASP A 227 -17.06 -12.89 6.22
C ASP A 227 -17.34 -12.41 7.65
N ASP A 228 -17.58 -11.11 7.78
CA ASP A 228 -17.89 -10.44 9.05
C ASP A 228 -18.77 -9.21 8.78
N SER A 229 -20.06 -9.34 9.04
CA SER A 229 -21.05 -8.27 8.81
C SER A 229 -20.87 -7.07 9.72
N ASP A 230 -20.32 -7.27 10.92
CA ASP A 230 -20.09 -6.18 11.89
C ASP A 230 -18.89 -5.31 11.47
N PHE A 231 -17.99 -5.87 10.67
CA PHE A 231 -16.75 -5.23 10.22
C PHE A 231 -16.68 -5.26 8.67
N PRO A 232 -17.57 -4.52 7.98
CA PRO A 232 -17.65 -4.55 6.53
C PRO A 232 -16.35 -4.08 5.86
N LEU A 233 -16.15 -4.52 4.61
CA LEU A 233 -14.99 -4.10 3.83
C LEU A 233 -15.06 -2.62 3.46
N SER A 234 -13.93 -1.92 3.59
CA SER A 234 -13.78 -0.59 3.00
C SER A 234 -13.64 -0.71 1.46
N ILE A 235 -14.19 0.25 0.72
CA ILE A 235 -13.81 0.46 -0.69
C ILE A 235 -12.31 0.75 -0.76
N MET A 236 -11.58 -0.06 -1.54
CA MET A 236 -10.12 -0.03 -1.65
C MET A 236 -9.69 0.39 -3.06
N PRO A 237 -8.60 1.15 -3.21
CA PRO A 237 -7.97 1.32 -4.51
C PRO A 237 -7.39 -0.01 -5.01
N ASN A 238 -7.19 -0.13 -6.32
CA ASN A 238 -6.45 -1.26 -6.87
C ASN A 238 -5.05 -1.29 -6.25
N SER A 239 -4.64 -2.46 -5.77
CA SER A 239 -3.28 -2.67 -5.27
C SER A 239 -2.77 -4.03 -5.69
N SER A 240 -1.46 -4.19 -5.77
CA SER A 240 -0.86 -5.43 -6.25
C SER A 240 0.46 -5.67 -5.54
N THR A 241 1.20 -6.68 -6.00
CA THR A 241 2.59 -6.91 -5.59
C THR A 241 3.53 -5.74 -5.92
N LEU A 242 3.13 -4.83 -6.82
CA LEU A 242 3.87 -3.59 -7.11
C LEU A 242 3.85 -2.60 -5.94
N GLY A 243 2.83 -2.65 -5.10
CA GLY A 243 2.59 -1.66 -4.07
C GLY A 243 1.11 -1.36 -3.96
N GLY A 244 0.77 -0.56 -2.97
CA GLY A 244 -0.60 -0.20 -2.70
C GLY A 244 -0.69 0.96 -1.74
N ALA A 245 -1.80 1.70 -1.85
CA ALA A 245 -2.09 2.79 -0.94
C ALA A 245 -2.00 2.28 0.51
N SER A 246 -1.40 3.10 1.37
CA SER A 246 -1.30 2.94 2.81
C SER A 246 -2.51 3.57 3.49
N GLY A 247 -2.51 3.64 4.83
CA GLY A 247 -3.65 4.10 5.62
C GLY A 247 -4.32 5.37 5.07
N LEU A 248 -3.59 6.48 4.99
CA LEU A 248 -4.13 7.75 4.50
C LEU A 248 -4.71 7.64 3.08
N GLY A 249 -3.96 7.05 2.14
CA GLY A 249 -4.42 6.90 0.76
C GLY A 249 -5.70 6.07 0.65
N ARG A 250 -5.82 4.99 1.44
CA ARG A 250 -7.04 4.17 1.52
C ARG A 250 -8.22 4.95 2.09
N ALA A 251 -8.00 5.73 3.15
CA ALA A 251 -9.05 6.57 3.73
C ALA A 251 -9.55 7.61 2.75
N LEU A 252 -8.64 8.35 2.12
CA LEU A 252 -9.00 9.34 1.11
C LEU A 252 -9.78 8.69 -0.03
N PHE A 253 -9.29 7.58 -0.58
CA PHE A 253 -9.97 6.87 -1.64
C PHE A 253 -11.39 6.43 -1.24
N ASN A 254 -11.54 5.86 -0.05
CA ASN A 254 -12.83 5.43 0.48
C ASN A 254 -13.80 6.62 0.63
N ILE A 255 -13.33 7.70 1.26
CA ILE A 255 -14.12 8.91 1.49
C ILE A 255 -14.55 9.53 0.16
N ILE A 256 -13.64 9.71 -0.79
CA ILE A 256 -13.96 10.29 -2.11
C ILE A 256 -14.97 9.41 -2.87
N LYS A 257 -14.82 8.09 -2.78
CA LYS A 257 -15.73 7.15 -3.48
C LYS A 257 -17.15 7.19 -2.93
N VAL A 258 -17.29 7.26 -1.60
CA VAL A 258 -18.60 7.22 -0.91
C VAL A 258 -19.25 8.60 -0.88
N TYR A 259 -18.48 9.65 -0.59
CA TYR A 259 -19.00 10.98 -0.27
C TYR A 259 -18.70 12.03 -1.35
N GLY A 260 -17.94 11.69 -2.39
CA GLY A 260 -17.56 12.61 -3.45
C GLY A 260 -16.57 13.67 -2.97
N ARG A 261 -16.71 14.90 -3.49
CA ARG A 261 -15.90 16.04 -3.07
C ARG A 261 -16.33 16.51 -1.68
N CYS A 262 -15.43 16.41 -0.71
CA CYS A 262 -15.68 16.75 0.69
C CYS A 262 -14.61 17.69 1.25
N ARG A 263 -14.85 18.20 2.45
CA ARG A 263 -13.90 18.98 3.24
C ARG A 263 -13.10 18.04 4.15
N CYS A 264 -11.77 18.18 4.19
CA CYS A 264 -10.92 17.37 5.05
C CYS A 264 -9.93 18.23 5.84
N ILE A 265 -9.81 17.91 7.12
CA ILE A 265 -8.66 18.26 7.95
C ILE A 265 -7.79 17.00 8.07
N ILE A 266 -6.48 17.12 7.92
CA ILE A 266 -5.54 15.99 7.94
C ILE A 266 -4.37 16.33 8.84
N ASP A 267 -4.27 15.65 9.98
CA ASP A 267 -3.20 15.85 10.96
C ASP A 267 -2.40 14.56 11.18
N GLY A 268 -1.13 14.71 11.56
CA GLY A 268 -0.30 13.58 11.98
C GLY A 268 0.19 12.66 10.85
N PHE A 269 0.33 13.20 9.62
CA PHE A 269 0.92 12.50 8.48
C PHE A 269 2.10 13.26 7.90
N ASP A 270 3.23 12.57 7.80
CA ASP A 270 4.54 13.13 7.46
C ASP A 270 5.27 12.34 6.36
N PHE A 271 4.60 11.34 5.77
CA PHE A 271 5.17 10.43 4.77
C PHE A 271 6.51 9.80 5.18
N TYR A 272 6.65 9.47 6.48
CA TYR A 272 7.84 8.86 7.09
C TYR A 272 9.07 9.79 7.16
N LEU A 273 8.88 11.11 7.11
CA LEU A 273 9.95 12.10 7.11
C LEU A 273 10.33 12.65 8.50
N LYS A 274 9.47 12.51 9.52
CA LYS A 274 9.86 12.73 10.93
C LYS A 274 10.80 11.61 11.38
N GLU A 275 11.51 11.84 12.48
CA GLU A 275 12.39 10.85 13.09
C GLU A 275 11.60 9.69 13.69
N GLU A 276 10.67 10.04 14.59
CA GLU A 276 9.73 9.11 15.16
C GLU A 276 8.68 8.71 14.13
N THR A 277 8.56 7.40 13.88
CA THR A 277 7.63 6.86 12.88
C THR A 277 6.17 6.88 13.35
N PHE A 278 5.95 6.73 14.65
CA PHE A 278 4.63 6.64 15.29
C PHE A 278 4.69 7.28 16.67
N ALA A 279 3.75 8.19 16.96
CA ALA A 279 3.61 8.80 18.28
C ALA A 279 3.36 7.74 19.38
N ASN A 280 3.75 8.05 20.61
CA ASN A 280 3.71 7.10 21.73
C ASN A 280 2.30 6.57 22.05
N TYR A 281 1.24 7.35 21.84
CA TYR A 281 -0.13 6.85 22.03
C TYR A 281 -0.57 5.86 20.95
N TYR A 282 0.04 5.88 19.76
CA TYR A 282 -0.47 5.16 18.60
C TYR A 282 -0.17 3.66 18.69
N PRO A 283 -1.18 2.77 18.68
CA PRO A 283 -0.93 1.33 18.73
C PRO A 283 -0.21 0.86 17.47
N THR A 284 0.86 0.08 17.60
CA THR A 284 1.55 -0.47 16.43
C THR A 284 2.18 -1.83 16.70
N LEU A 285 2.19 -2.69 15.67
CA LEU A 285 2.83 -4.01 15.70
C LEU A 285 4.36 -3.92 15.57
N THR A 286 4.88 -2.72 15.28
CA THR A 286 6.31 -2.45 15.16
C THR A 286 6.96 -2.08 16.50
N ARG A 287 6.17 -1.75 17.53
CA ARG A 287 6.68 -1.38 18.85
C ARG A 287 6.84 -2.61 19.73
N LYS A 288 7.98 -2.72 20.41
CA LYS A 288 8.25 -3.70 21.47
C LYS A 288 9.01 -2.98 22.58
N ASP A 289 8.58 -3.14 23.83
CA ASP A 289 9.24 -2.53 25.00
C ASP A 289 9.45 -1.00 24.84
N ASN A 290 8.41 -0.31 24.37
CA ASN A 290 8.40 1.12 24.01
C ASN A 290 9.37 1.57 22.91
N GLN A 291 10.06 0.65 22.23
CA GLN A 291 10.94 0.97 21.11
C GLN A 291 10.34 0.53 19.78
N ILE A 292 10.49 1.37 18.75
CA ILE A 292 10.09 1.04 17.38
C ILE A 292 11.16 0.14 16.74
N ASN A 293 10.73 -1.01 16.24
CA ASN A 293 11.55 -1.86 15.38
C ASN A 293 11.61 -1.24 13.97
N GLU A 294 12.68 -0.49 13.71
CA GLU A 294 12.86 0.21 12.44
C GLU A 294 12.92 -0.74 11.24
N LYS A 295 13.52 -1.93 11.37
CA LYS A 295 13.54 -2.92 10.28
C LYS A 295 12.11 -3.29 9.83
N LYS A 296 11.17 -3.48 10.76
CA LYS A 296 9.76 -3.73 10.42
C LYS A 296 9.09 -2.53 9.75
N VAL A 297 9.42 -1.31 10.19
CA VAL A 297 8.94 -0.07 9.54
C VAL A 297 9.42 -0.03 8.10
N LEU A 298 10.72 -0.21 7.87
CA LEU A 298 11.33 -0.19 6.55
C LEU A 298 10.76 -1.28 5.63
N ILE A 299 10.48 -2.47 6.15
CA ILE A 299 9.79 -3.53 5.39
C ILE A 299 8.41 -3.05 4.96
N GLY A 300 7.64 -2.45 5.87
CA GLY A 300 6.32 -1.89 5.55
C GLY A 300 6.39 -0.78 4.48
N ILE A 301 7.35 0.14 4.62
CA ILE A 301 7.60 1.21 3.64
C ILE A 301 7.96 0.63 2.27
N ALA A 302 8.85 -0.36 2.22
CA ALA A 302 9.27 -1.00 0.98
C ALA A 302 8.13 -1.79 0.31
N GLN A 303 7.34 -2.53 1.09
CA GLN A 303 6.20 -3.32 0.60
C GLN A 303 5.09 -2.45 0.03
N HIS A 304 4.79 -1.33 0.68
CA HIS A 304 3.77 -0.41 0.20
C HIS A 304 4.24 0.53 -0.90
N ASP A 305 5.56 0.66 -1.07
CA ASP A 305 6.23 1.61 -1.95
C ASP A 305 5.95 3.07 -1.52
N ALA A 306 6.96 3.68 -0.91
CA ALA A 306 6.87 5.03 -0.35
C ALA A 306 6.56 6.09 -1.41
N VAL A 307 7.21 5.98 -2.57
CA VAL A 307 7.07 6.94 -3.67
C VAL A 307 5.68 6.82 -4.25
N TYR A 308 5.23 5.62 -4.57
CA TYR A 308 3.85 5.40 -5.02
C TYR A 308 2.83 5.96 -4.03
N ASN A 309 3.01 5.71 -2.72
CA ASN A 309 2.11 6.22 -1.70
C ASN A 309 2.03 7.74 -1.65
N PHE A 310 3.18 8.40 -1.76
CA PHE A 310 3.26 9.85 -1.80
C PHE A 310 2.51 10.42 -3.02
N LEU A 311 2.75 9.86 -4.22
CA LEU A 311 2.06 10.26 -5.45
C LEU A 311 0.56 9.95 -5.41
N PHE A 312 0.18 8.81 -4.85
CA PHE A 312 -1.21 8.40 -4.72
C PHE A 312 -1.99 9.38 -3.83
N VAL A 313 -1.42 9.77 -2.68
CA VAL A 313 -2.05 10.77 -1.81
C VAL A 313 -2.16 12.10 -2.53
N LYS A 314 -1.09 12.58 -3.18
CA LYS A 314 -1.15 13.80 -4.01
C LYS A 314 -2.29 13.76 -5.02
N GLU A 315 -2.49 12.62 -5.68
CA GLU A 315 -3.59 12.45 -6.62
C GLU A 315 -4.95 12.53 -5.94
N MET A 316 -5.11 11.91 -4.77
CA MET A 316 -6.37 12.00 -4.00
C MET A 316 -6.70 13.43 -3.58
N LEU A 317 -5.68 14.25 -3.25
CA LEU A 317 -5.89 15.63 -2.81
C LEU A 317 -6.58 16.49 -3.89
N ASN A 318 -6.44 16.15 -5.16
CA ASN A 318 -7.14 16.83 -6.27
C ASN A 318 -8.67 16.66 -6.23
N HIS A 319 -9.18 15.73 -5.42
CA HIS A 319 -10.60 15.39 -5.34
C HIS A 319 -11.29 15.83 -4.05
N ILE A 320 -10.56 16.46 -3.13
CA ILE A 320 -11.07 16.94 -1.85
C ILE A 320 -10.66 18.40 -1.62
N ASN A 321 -11.30 19.05 -0.66
CA ASN A 321 -10.90 20.35 -0.16
C ASN A 321 -10.17 20.18 1.17
N VAL A 322 -8.83 20.23 1.16
CA VAL A 322 -8.04 20.22 2.39
C VAL A 322 -7.97 21.63 2.97
N PHE A 323 -8.27 21.78 4.26
CA PHE A 323 -8.19 23.06 4.95
C PHE A 323 -7.59 22.89 6.34
N GLU A 324 -7.02 23.97 6.87
CA GLU A 324 -6.42 24.02 8.22
C GLU A 324 -5.43 22.87 8.53
N SER A 325 -4.71 22.40 7.51
CA SER A 325 -3.77 21.28 7.59
C SER A 325 -2.37 21.69 7.11
N SER A 326 -1.86 22.82 7.62
CA SER A 326 -0.65 23.48 7.07
C SER A 326 0.58 22.59 7.09
N GLU A 327 0.86 21.90 8.21
CA GLU A 327 1.99 20.97 8.33
C GLU A 327 1.87 19.82 7.33
N PHE A 328 0.70 19.19 7.24
CA PHE A 328 0.46 18.11 6.27
C PHE A 328 0.67 18.61 4.83
N LEU A 329 0.17 19.80 4.49
CA LEU A 329 0.30 20.38 3.16
C LEU A 329 1.76 20.73 2.83
N GLU A 330 2.60 21.07 3.81
CA GLU A 330 4.04 21.23 3.59
C GLU A 330 4.66 19.93 3.06
N TYR A 331 4.34 18.80 3.69
CA TYR A 331 4.81 17.50 3.22
C TYR A 331 4.17 17.10 1.89
N ALA A 332 2.84 17.20 1.78
CA ALA A 332 2.10 16.72 0.63
C ALA A 332 2.40 17.51 -0.65
N ASN A 333 2.71 18.81 -0.56
CA ASN A 333 3.04 19.63 -1.72
C ASN A 333 4.54 19.60 -2.09
N MET A 334 5.37 18.89 -1.32
CA MET A 334 6.81 18.81 -1.56
C MET A 334 7.13 18.29 -2.97
N PRO A 335 8.03 18.92 -3.73
CA PRO A 335 8.54 18.37 -4.99
C PRO A 335 9.06 16.94 -4.80
N ILE A 336 8.83 16.08 -5.80
CA ILE A 336 9.13 14.65 -5.69
C ILE A 336 10.62 14.38 -5.40
N ASP A 337 11.52 15.14 -6.03
CA ASP A 337 12.96 14.99 -5.83
C ASP A 337 13.38 15.36 -4.40
N GLN A 338 12.73 16.39 -3.84
CA GLN A 338 12.96 16.80 -2.46
C GLN A 338 12.42 15.75 -1.48
N TYR A 339 11.25 15.18 -1.76
CA TYR A 339 10.68 14.08 -0.96
C TYR A 339 11.62 12.87 -0.94
N ILE A 340 12.05 12.39 -2.11
CA ILE A 340 12.96 11.25 -2.24
C ILE A 340 14.25 11.49 -1.46
N LYS A 341 14.87 12.67 -1.64
CA LYS A 341 16.10 13.05 -0.93
C LYS A 341 15.90 13.07 0.59
N LYS A 342 14.82 13.69 1.09
CA LYS A 342 14.53 13.73 2.53
C LYS A 342 14.27 12.33 3.10
N LEU A 343 13.50 11.49 2.39
CA LEU A 343 13.21 10.13 2.82
C LEU A 343 14.47 9.28 2.95
N MET A 344 15.37 9.33 1.96
CA MET A 344 16.65 8.60 1.96
C MET A 344 17.60 9.07 3.06
N ASN A 345 17.60 10.38 3.36
CA ASN A 345 18.39 10.91 4.46
C ASN A 345 17.82 10.52 5.83
N ARG A 346 16.49 10.38 5.93
CA ARG A 346 15.81 10.07 7.18
C ARG A 346 15.80 8.58 7.50
N ARG A 347 15.68 7.71 6.49
CA ARG A 347 15.44 6.27 6.65
C ARG A 347 16.59 5.46 6.05
N ASN A 348 17.26 4.66 6.88
CA ASN A 348 18.34 3.79 6.44
C ASN A 348 17.79 2.43 5.97
N PHE A 349 17.63 2.25 4.65
CA PHE A 349 17.10 1.02 4.07
C PHE A 349 18.10 -0.15 3.98
N ARG A 350 19.39 0.03 4.35
CA ARG A 350 20.42 -1.04 4.29
C ARG A 350 19.99 -2.35 4.97
N PRO A 351 19.30 -2.36 6.13
CA PRO A 351 18.87 -3.58 6.80
C PRO A 351 17.83 -4.43 6.04
N LEU A 352 17.34 -3.98 4.87
CA LEU A 352 16.44 -4.78 4.04
C LEU A 352 17.14 -5.89 3.26
N TYR A 353 18.46 -5.78 3.05
CA TYR A 353 19.22 -6.74 2.25
C TYR A 353 19.87 -7.86 3.09
N TYR A 354 19.90 -7.68 4.41
CA TYR A 354 20.38 -8.63 5.41
C TYR A 354 19.20 -9.19 6.22
#